data_AF-A0A4W3HH55-F1
#
_entry.id   AF-A0A4W3HH55-F1
#
_cell.length_a   1.000
_cell.length_b   1.000
_cell.length_c   1.000
_cell.angle_alpha   90.00
_cell.angle_beta   90.00
_cell.angle_gamma   90.00
#
_symmetry.space_group_name_H-M   'P 1'
#
loop_
_entity.id
_entity.type
_entity.pdbx_description
1 polymer ?
#
loop_
_entity_poly.entity_id
_entity_poly.type
_entity_poly.pdbx_seq_one_letter_code
_entity_poly.pdbx_strand_id
1 'polypeptide(L)'
;SSLSLGYSAQVSVLTSVHKHEVPDFSQYLVLKQPPYLTGKTGQALRLTCESSGFILNITHMSWYRQLPGKQQENLLQYDGSSIKSFGSGFENRVTVIREDSQSIFDLIIKCPTVHDTSTYYCEIKTHDYKGQGTVLTVTDVVFTKQPSVYLLLPSAEEMAAQQFVTLTCLVKDFAPKEIFVQWTVNDQLIDANKYRNTEVMADSEDLNYSMYSMLTLSVDEWNRRPSYSCVVGHETFPLKTLTRTVNKSSGKPSFVNLALVLMDTVLRSDVKLFKQIFSSVRTDAFFLEEKLILSYYRSHFRIYT
;
A
#
# COMPACT_ATOMS: atom_id res chain seq x y z
N SER A 1 -76.28 -56.64 -23.33
CA SER A 1 -76.31 -56.96 -21.89
C SER A 1 -74.88 -57.18 -21.43
N SER A 2 -74.45 -56.28 -20.56
CA SER A 2 -73.10 -56.08 -20.03
C SER A 2 -72.61 -57.24 -19.16
N LEU A 3 -71.40 -57.72 -19.41
CA LEU A 3 -70.62 -58.57 -18.51
C LEU A 3 -69.78 -57.66 -17.61
N SER A 4 -70.04 -57.68 -16.30
CA SER A 4 -69.21 -57.05 -15.27
C SER A 4 -68.51 -58.16 -14.48
N LEU A 5 -67.19 -58.15 -14.49
CA LEU A 5 -66.33 -58.97 -13.64
C LEU A 5 -65.87 -58.09 -12.47
N GLY A 6 -66.32 -58.43 -11.27
CA GLY A 6 -65.88 -57.77 -10.04
C GLY A 6 -64.50 -58.25 -9.64
N TYR A 7 -63.57 -57.31 -9.48
CA TYR A 7 -62.28 -57.54 -8.82
C TYR A 7 -62.25 -56.73 -7.51
N SER A 8 -62.02 -57.44 -6.41
CA SER A 8 -61.72 -56.90 -5.09
C SER A 8 -60.33 -56.26 -5.12
N ALA A 9 -60.23 -54.97 -4.81
CA ALA A 9 -58.96 -54.26 -4.67
C ALA A 9 -58.74 -53.89 -3.20
N GLN A 10 -57.72 -54.48 -2.58
CA GLN A 10 -57.19 -54.02 -1.30
C GLN A 10 -56.58 -52.63 -1.46
N VAL A 11 -57.01 -51.68 -0.62
CA VAL A 11 -56.41 -50.34 -0.52
C VAL A 11 -55.21 -50.44 0.43
N SER A 12 -54.00 -50.50 -0.11
CA SER A 12 -52.76 -50.26 0.64
C SER A 12 -52.43 -48.77 0.60
N VAL A 13 -52.58 -48.10 1.73
CA VAL A 13 -52.20 -46.69 1.94
C VAL A 13 -50.67 -46.60 1.97
N LEU A 14 -50.06 -46.06 0.91
CA LEU A 14 -48.65 -45.64 0.91
C LEU A 14 -48.56 -44.24 1.54
N THR A 15 -48.11 -44.16 2.79
CA THR A 15 -47.65 -42.90 3.38
C THR A 15 -46.28 -42.56 2.80
N SER A 16 -46.24 -41.78 1.72
CA SER A 16 -45.02 -41.12 1.25
C SER A 16 -44.75 -39.91 2.14
N VAL A 17 -43.85 -40.06 3.11
CA VAL A 17 -43.26 -38.91 3.80
C VAL A 17 -42.25 -38.31 2.83
N HIS A 18 -42.64 -37.25 2.11
CA HIS A 18 -41.66 -36.37 1.47
C HIS A 18 -40.84 -35.73 2.59
N LYS A 19 -39.60 -36.22 2.78
CA LYS A 19 -38.58 -35.43 3.45
C LYS A 19 -38.39 -34.18 2.59
N HIS A 20 -38.83 -33.03 3.07
CA HIS A 20 -38.35 -31.76 2.56
C HIS A 20 -36.82 -31.76 2.79
N GLU A 21 -36.06 -31.99 1.73
CA GLU A 21 -34.64 -31.65 1.73
C GLU A 21 -34.55 -30.13 1.91
N VAL A 22 -34.03 -29.72 3.06
CA VAL A 22 -33.63 -28.34 3.29
C VAL A 22 -32.46 -28.06 2.35
N PRO A 23 -32.53 -27.03 1.49
CA PRO A 23 -31.42 -26.70 0.61
C PRO A 23 -30.16 -26.43 1.45
N ASP A 24 -29.02 -26.96 1.02
CA ASP A 24 -27.73 -26.63 1.62
C ASP A 24 -27.35 -25.19 1.22
N PHE A 25 -27.71 -24.23 2.08
CA PHE A 25 -27.52 -22.80 1.83
C PHE A 25 -26.08 -22.32 2.07
N SER A 26 -25.17 -23.21 2.48
CA SER A 26 -23.74 -22.90 2.69
C SER A 26 -23.03 -22.42 1.42
N GLN A 27 -23.61 -22.65 0.24
CA GLN A 27 -23.02 -22.34 -1.06
C GLN A 27 -23.02 -20.84 -1.44
N TYR A 28 -23.76 -19.98 -0.72
CA TYR A 28 -23.88 -18.55 -1.04
C TYR A 28 -23.26 -17.61 0.00
N LEU A 29 -22.87 -18.14 1.16
CA LEU A 29 -22.24 -17.38 2.23
C LEU A 29 -20.77 -17.16 1.89
N VAL A 30 -20.29 -15.91 1.97
CA VAL A 30 -18.89 -15.56 1.76
C VAL A 30 -18.42 -14.65 2.89
N LEU A 31 -17.30 -15.02 3.53
CA LEU A 31 -16.56 -14.16 4.45
C LEU A 31 -15.27 -13.71 3.77
N LYS A 32 -15.22 -12.44 3.39
CA LYS A 32 -14.05 -11.83 2.74
C LYS A 32 -13.12 -11.27 3.80
N GLN A 33 -11.89 -11.76 3.78
CA GLN A 33 -10.77 -11.27 4.56
C GLN A 33 -9.63 -10.92 3.61
N PRO A 34 -8.86 -9.84 3.85
CA PRO A 34 -7.63 -9.60 3.11
C PRO A 34 -6.63 -10.72 3.40
N PRO A 35 -5.84 -11.17 2.41
CA PRO A 35 -4.91 -12.27 2.60
C PRO A 35 -3.75 -11.90 3.54
N TYR A 36 -3.34 -10.63 3.54
CA TYR A 36 -2.22 -10.12 4.32
C TYR A 36 -2.58 -8.78 4.96
N LEU A 37 -2.05 -8.54 6.16
CA LEU A 37 -2.07 -7.24 6.82
C LEU A 37 -0.76 -7.02 7.56
N THR A 38 -0.15 -5.85 7.38
CA THR A 38 1.05 -5.46 8.11
C THR A 38 0.72 -4.30 9.04
N GLY A 39 1.17 -4.39 10.29
CA GLY A 39 0.94 -3.36 11.29
C GLY A 39 2.15 -3.10 12.17
N LYS A 40 2.10 -1.99 12.91
CA LYS A 40 3.17 -1.55 13.81
C LYS A 40 2.83 -1.86 15.26
N THR A 41 3.83 -2.18 16.05
CA THR A 41 3.67 -2.36 17.49
C THR A 41 3.08 -1.11 18.16
N GLY A 42 2.13 -1.32 19.06
CA GLY A 42 1.48 -0.26 19.84
C GLY A 42 0.43 0.58 19.09
N GLN A 43 0.36 0.49 17.76
CA GLN A 43 -0.67 1.19 16.97
C GLN A 43 -1.86 0.25 16.75
N ALA A 44 -3.07 0.70 17.09
CA ALA A 44 -4.26 -0.13 16.95
C ALA A 44 -4.45 -0.59 15.49
N LEU A 45 -4.76 -1.87 15.28
CA LEU A 45 -4.92 -2.48 13.97
C LEU A 45 -6.33 -3.03 13.79
N ARG A 46 -6.85 -2.90 12.57
CA ARG A 46 -8.17 -3.36 12.16
C ARG A 46 -8.05 -4.50 11.15
N LEU A 47 -8.51 -5.68 11.54
CA LEU A 47 -8.65 -6.86 10.69
C LEU A 47 -10.07 -6.90 10.15
N THR A 48 -10.22 -6.86 8.82
CA THR A 48 -11.53 -6.75 8.18
C THR A 48 -12.16 -8.11 7.92
N CYS A 49 -13.46 -8.22 8.16
CA CYS A 49 -14.31 -9.35 7.79
C CYS A 49 -15.63 -8.82 7.24
N GLU A 50 -15.77 -8.88 5.92
CA GLU A 50 -16.98 -8.50 5.20
C GLU A 50 -17.77 -9.76 4.84
N SER A 51 -19.04 -9.83 5.21
CA SER A 51 -19.91 -10.94 4.81
C SER A 51 -20.79 -10.57 3.63
N SER A 52 -21.01 -11.48 2.69
CA SER A 52 -21.98 -11.31 1.60
C SER A 52 -22.77 -12.60 1.38
N GLY A 53 -24.03 -12.49 0.95
CA GLY A 53 -24.86 -13.64 0.55
C GLY A 53 -26.20 -13.81 1.30
N PHE A 54 -26.48 -13.05 2.37
CA PHE A 54 -27.77 -13.03 3.08
C PHE A 54 -27.85 -11.86 4.09
N ILE A 55 -29.02 -11.58 4.66
CA ILE A 55 -29.23 -10.63 5.79
C ILE A 55 -28.56 -11.20 7.04
N LEU A 56 -27.69 -10.42 7.70
CA LEU A 56 -27.04 -10.76 8.97
C LEU A 56 -28.05 -10.90 10.14
N ASN A 57 -28.94 -11.90 10.11
CA ASN A 57 -29.50 -12.50 11.32
C ASN A 57 -28.48 -13.51 11.91
N ILE A 58 -27.18 -13.22 11.79
CA ILE A 58 -26.11 -14.12 12.20
C ILE A 58 -25.83 -13.84 13.66
N THR A 59 -26.43 -14.65 14.52
CA THR A 59 -26.36 -14.47 15.97
C THR A 59 -25.07 -14.96 16.57
N HIS A 60 -24.19 -15.70 15.86
CA HIS A 60 -22.97 -16.19 16.49
C HIS A 60 -21.75 -16.08 15.58
N MET A 61 -20.96 -15.03 15.78
CA MET A 61 -19.69 -14.81 15.10
C MET A 61 -18.53 -14.93 16.08
N SER A 62 -17.37 -15.32 15.60
CA SER A 62 -16.15 -15.39 16.40
C SER A 62 -14.92 -14.98 15.62
N TRP A 63 -13.94 -14.50 16.36
CA TRP A 63 -12.57 -14.36 15.89
C TRP A 63 -11.67 -15.33 16.66
N TYR A 64 -10.79 -15.99 15.93
CA TYR A 64 -9.72 -16.80 16.50
C TYR A 64 -8.44 -16.59 15.69
N ARG A 65 -7.29 -16.96 16.27
CA ARG A 65 -6.01 -16.94 15.59
C ARG A 65 -5.34 -18.30 15.63
N GLN A 66 -4.49 -18.56 14.65
CA GLN A 66 -3.68 -19.76 14.57
C GLN A 66 -2.23 -19.38 14.36
N LEU A 67 -1.39 -19.77 15.31
CA LEU A 67 0.06 -19.62 15.19
C LEU A 67 0.62 -20.79 14.36
N PRO A 68 1.70 -20.57 13.58
CA PRO A 68 2.35 -21.64 12.82
C PRO A 68 2.73 -22.83 13.72
N GLY A 69 2.23 -24.01 13.40
CA GLY A 69 2.52 -25.25 14.14
C GLY A 69 1.93 -25.36 15.55
N LYS A 70 1.01 -24.46 15.94
CA LYS A 70 0.36 -24.47 17.25
C LYS A 70 -1.16 -24.67 17.15
N GLN A 71 -1.77 -24.91 18.31
CA GLN A 71 -3.23 -24.97 18.46
C GLN A 71 -3.88 -23.60 18.23
N GLN A 72 -5.16 -23.64 17.85
CA GLN A 72 -6.01 -22.48 17.71
C GLN A 72 -6.20 -21.76 19.06
N GLU A 73 -6.09 -20.44 19.04
CA GLU A 73 -6.41 -19.56 20.17
C GLU A 73 -7.67 -18.76 19.85
N ASN A 74 -8.74 -18.96 20.63
CA ASN A 74 -9.95 -18.15 20.50
C ASN A 74 -9.68 -16.74 21.01
N LEU A 75 -10.19 -15.70 20.31
CA LEU A 75 -10.08 -14.33 20.76
C LEU A 75 -11.36 -13.86 21.44
N LEU A 76 -12.50 -14.05 20.77
CA LEU A 76 -13.81 -13.66 21.27
C LEU A 76 -14.94 -14.43 20.58
N GLN A 77 -16.06 -14.53 21.28
CA GLN A 77 -17.33 -15.00 20.75
C GLN A 77 -18.37 -13.89 20.89
N TYR A 78 -19.12 -13.64 19.83
CA TYR A 78 -20.15 -12.61 19.75
C TYR A 78 -21.51 -13.28 19.57
N ASP A 79 -22.52 -12.86 20.33
CA ASP A 79 -23.86 -13.47 20.34
C ASP A 79 -24.91 -12.71 19.51
N GLY A 80 -24.44 -11.86 18.60
CA GLY A 80 -25.32 -11.08 17.71
C GLY A 80 -25.80 -9.79 18.35
N SER A 81 -25.56 -9.58 19.65
CA SER A 81 -25.86 -8.32 20.34
C SER A 81 -24.64 -7.78 21.07
N SER A 82 -23.85 -8.66 21.68
CA SER A 82 -22.73 -8.31 22.52
C SER A 82 -21.63 -9.38 22.46
N ILE A 83 -20.46 -9.03 22.99
CA ILE A 83 -19.38 -10.01 23.18
C ILE A 83 -19.80 -10.91 24.35
N LYS A 84 -19.99 -12.19 24.06
CA LYS A 84 -20.37 -13.21 25.04
C LYS A 84 -19.21 -13.67 25.90
N SER A 85 -18.03 -13.81 25.28
CA SER A 85 -16.83 -14.26 25.97
C SER A 85 -15.57 -13.85 25.23
N PHE A 86 -14.46 -13.80 25.97
CA PHE A 86 -13.12 -13.62 25.44
C PHE A 86 -12.28 -14.86 25.69
N GLY A 87 -11.31 -15.10 24.81
CA GLY A 87 -10.22 -16.02 25.10
C GLY A 87 -9.30 -15.49 26.19
N SER A 88 -8.55 -16.40 26.81
CA SER A 88 -7.59 -16.08 27.86
C SER A 88 -6.61 -15.00 27.39
N GLY A 89 -6.54 -13.87 28.11
CA GLY A 89 -5.63 -12.76 27.82
C GLY A 89 -6.10 -11.75 26.75
N PHE A 90 -7.31 -11.90 26.18
CA PHE A 90 -7.78 -11.05 25.08
C PHE A 90 -8.81 -9.97 25.46
N GLU A 91 -9.50 -10.10 26.60
CA GLU A 91 -10.61 -9.22 27.03
C GLU A 91 -10.31 -7.72 26.93
N ASN A 92 -9.13 -7.31 27.37
CA ASN A 92 -8.73 -5.90 27.31
C ASN A 92 -7.92 -5.53 26.06
N ARG A 93 -7.53 -6.51 25.24
CA ARG A 93 -6.66 -6.33 24.08
C ARG A 93 -7.39 -6.19 22.76
N VAL A 94 -8.60 -6.75 22.66
CA VAL A 94 -9.38 -6.76 21.42
C VAL A 94 -10.78 -6.19 21.61
N THR A 95 -11.38 -5.74 20.51
CA THR A 95 -12.81 -5.39 20.42
C THR A 95 -13.28 -5.65 19.00
N VAL A 96 -14.59 -5.59 18.77
CA VAL A 96 -15.17 -5.70 17.42
C VAL A 96 -15.83 -4.41 16.98
N ILE A 97 -15.83 -4.16 15.67
CA ILE A 97 -16.68 -3.18 15.01
C ILE A 97 -17.72 -3.96 14.22
N ARG A 98 -18.99 -3.68 14.47
CA ARG A 98 -20.11 -4.29 13.76
C ARG A 98 -20.94 -3.20 13.09
N GLU A 99 -21.19 -3.37 11.80
CA GLU A 99 -22.07 -2.50 11.02
C GLU A 99 -22.91 -3.37 10.10
N ASP A 100 -24.15 -3.63 10.51
CA ASP A 100 -25.04 -4.58 9.82
C ASP A 100 -25.42 -4.11 8.41
N SER A 101 -25.59 -2.80 8.24
CA SER A 101 -25.93 -2.21 6.94
C SER A 101 -24.83 -2.43 5.88
N GLN A 102 -23.57 -2.53 6.31
CA GLN A 102 -22.39 -2.72 5.47
C GLN A 102 -21.85 -4.15 5.55
N SER A 103 -22.51 -5.01 6.33
CA SER A 103 -22.09 -6.39 6.56
C SER A 103 -20.66 -6.55 7.09
N ILE A 104 -20.29 -5.69 8.04
CA ILE A 104 -18.95 -5.61 8.64
C ILE A 104 -18.93 -6.26 10.02
N PHE A 105 -17.92 -7.10 10.27
CA PHE A 105 -17.61 -7.66 11.59
C PHE A 105 -16.09 -7.68 11.85
N ASP A 106 -15.53 -6.50 12.01
CA ASP A 106 -14.07 -6.32 12.07
C ASP A 106 -13.53 -6.51 13.48
N LEU A 107 -12.31 -7.02 13.57
CA LEU A 107 -11.57 -7.13 14.83
C LEU A 107 -10.59 -5.97 14.96
N ILE A 108 -10.60 -5.30 16.11
CA ILE A 108 -9.60 -4.31 16.49
C ILE A 108 -8.66 -4.89 17.54
N ILE A 109 -7.37 -4.89 17.25
CA ILE A 109 -6.30 -5.18 18.22
C ILE A 109 -5.77 -3.83 18.72
N LYS A 110 -5.99 -3.50 19.99
CA LYS A 110 -5.77 -2.14 20.54
C LYS A 110 -4.28 -1.77 20.61
N CYS A 111 -3.47 -2.68 21.15
CA CYS A 111 -2.02 -2.50 21.32
C CYS A 111 -1.32 -3.78 20.86
N PRO A 112 -1.13 -3.98 19.54
CA PRO A 112 -0.48 -5.16 19.00
C PRO A 112 1.01 -5.16 19.34
N THR A 113 1.58 -6.35 19.42
CA THR A 113 3.01 -6.62 19.63
C THR A 113 3.48 -7.61 18.56
N VAL A 114 4.79 -7.75 18.39
CA VAL A 114 5.36 -8.77 17.48
C VAL A 114 4.84 -10.19 17.73
N HIS A 115 4.45 -10.51 18.98
CA HIS A 115 3.88 -11.80 19.37
C HIS A 115 2.44 -12.03 18.87
N ASP A 116 1.79 -10.99 18.35
CA ASP A 116 0.46 -11.12 17.74
C ASP A 116 0.52 -11.55 16.27
N THR A 117 1.72 -11.61 15.68
CA THR A 117 1.94 -12.14 14.32
C THR A 117 1.45 -13.58 14.19
N SER A 118 0.39 -13.78 13.41
CA SER A 118 -0.28 -15.06 13.21
C SER A 118 -1.37 -14.94 12.13
N THR A 119 -2.06 -16.03 11.82
CA THR A 119 -3.20 -16.00 10.91
C THR A 119 -4.50 -15.86 11.70
N TYR A 120 -5.30 -14.84 11.37
CA TYR A 120 -6.57 -14.52 12.03
C TYR A 120 -7.76 -14.90 11.17
N TYR A 121 -8.74 -15.55 11.77
CA TYR A 121 -9.93 -16.06 11.08
C TYR A 121 -11.19 -15.48 11.70
N CYS A 122 -12.06 -15.01 10.82
CA CYS A 122 -13.44 -14.68 11.12
C CYS A 122 -14.31 -15.91 10.83
N GLU A 123 -15.26 -16.22 11.72
CA GLU A 123 -16.04 -17.45 11.66
C GLU A 123 -17.49 -17.21 12.07
N ILE A 124 -18.40 -17.88 11.40
CA ILE A 124 -19.82 -17.97 11.72
C ILE A 124 -20.06 -19.34 12.37
N LYS A 125 -20.25 -19.34 13.70
CA LYS A 125 -20.36 -20.56 14.51
C LYS A 125 -21.58 -21.40 14.18
N THR A 126 -22.68 -20.78 13.77
CA THR A 126 -23.93 -21.49 13.46
C THR A 126 -23.83 -22.39 12.22
N HIS A 127 -22.91 -22.08 11.31
CA HIS A 127 -22.79 -22.77 10.02
C HIS A 127 -21.40 -23.40 9.82
N ASP A 128 -20.56 -23.40 10.85
CA ASP A 128 -19.15 -23.84 10.78
C ASP A 128 -18.41 -23.25 9.54
N TYR A 129 -18.70 -21.98 9.26
CA TYR A 129 -18.20 -21.30 8.06
C TYR A 129 -17.17 -20.26 8.45
N LYS A 130 -15.97 -20.33 7.87
CA LYS A 130 -14.85 -19.43 8.16
C LYS A 130 -14.36 -18.70 6.93
N GLY A 131 -13.81 -17.51 7.15
CA GLY A 131 -13.09 -16.77 6.13
C GLY A 131 -11.77 -17.44 5.75
N GLN A 132 -11.14 -16.91 4.71
CA GLN A 132 -9.87 -17.43 4.19
C GLN A 132 -8.69 -17.21 5.16
N GLY A 133 -8.86 -16.34 6.15
CA GLY A 133 -7.83 -15.95 7.08
C GLY A 133 -6.99 -14.77 6.57
N THR A 134 -6.53 -13.94 7.50
CA THR A 134 -5.58 -12.86 7.23
C THR A 134 -4.27 -13.17 7.94
N VAL A 135 -3.18 -13.24 7.19
CA VAL A 135 -1.83 -13.33 7.76
C VAL A 135 -1.45 -11.94 8.28
N LEU A 136 -1.48 -11.77 9.60
CA LEU A 136 -1.07 -10.53 10.26
C LEU A 136 0.42 -10.58 10.56
N THR A 137 1.16 -9.58 10.09
CA THR A 137 2.56 -9.33 10.48
C THR A 137 2.63 -8.05 11.30
N VAL A 138 3.03 -8.16 12.57
CA VAL A 138 3.29 -7.01 13.44
C VAL A 138 4.80 -6.81 13.53
N THR A 139 5.27 -5.62 13.18
CA THR A 139 6.68 -5.28 13.18
C THR A 139 6.98 -4.06 14.05
N ASP A 140 8.12 -4.10 14.75
CA ASP A 140 8.71 -2.93 15.41
C ASP A 140 9.45 -2.02 14.40
N VAL A 141 9.69 -2.52 13.19
CA VAL A 141 10.47 -1.82 12.17
C VAL A 141 9.60 -0.76 11.51
N VAL A 142 9.79 0.49 11.91
CA VAL A 142 9.50 1.62 11.03
C VAL A 142 10.46 1.48 9.86
N PHE A 143 9.95 1.18 8.66
CA PHE A 143 10.80 1.19 7.47
C PHE A 143 11.24 2.63 7.23
N THR A 144 12.42 2.96 7.73
CA THR A 144 12.99 4.29 7.62
C THR A 144 14.04 4.29 6.53
N LYS A 145 13.88 5.15 5.53
CA LYS A 145 14.88 5.36 4.49
C LYS A 145 15.30 6.83 4.52
N GLN A 146 16.61 7.06 4.51
CA GLN A 146 17.14 8.41 4.57
C GLN A 146 16.96 9.12 3.21
N PRO A 147 16.37 10.34 3.18
CA PRO A 147 16.20 11.08 1.94
C PRO A 147 17.51 11.37 1.21
N SER A 148 17.47 11.20 -0.10
CA SER A 148 18.46 11.71 -1.04
C SER A 148 17.98 13.06 -1.57
N VAL A 149 18.82 14.09 -1.41
CA VAL A 149 18.49 15.48 -1.80
C VAL A 149 19.38 15.92 -2.96
N TYR A 150 18.75 16.35 -4.04
CA TYR A 150 19.37 16.89 -5.24
C TYR A 150 18.88 18.31 -5.50
N LEU A 151 19.79 19.20 -5.87
CA LEU A 151 19.48 20.60 -6.16
C LEU A 151 19.79 20.90 -7.62
N LEU A 152 18.73 21.06 -8.41
CA LEU A 152 18.79 21.29 -9.84
C LEU A 152 18.83 22.80 -10.11
N LEU A 153 19.78 23.19 -10.96
CA LEU A 153 19.95 24.56 -11.42
C LEU A 153 18.88 24.94 -12.45
N PRO A 154 18.67 26.25 -12.71
CA PRO A 154 17.76 26.68 -13.76
C PRO A 154 18.20 26.14 -15.11
N SER A 155 17.23 25.81 -15.96
CA SER A 155 17.52 25.33 -17.31
C SER A 155 18.21 26.41 -18.15
N ALA A 156 18.95 25.99 -19.19
CA ALA A 156 19.58 26.92 -20.13
C ALA A 156 18.55 27.81 -20.85
N GLU A 157 17.34 27.29 -21.06
CA GLU A 157 16.22 28.01 -21.68
C GLU A 157 15.68 29.13 -20.78
N GLU A 158 15.45 28.85 -19.48
CA GLU A 158 15.04 29.87 -18.50
C GLU A 158 16.10 30.96 -18.35
N MET A 159 17.37 30.56 -18.32
CA MET A 159 18.51 31.49 -18.29
C MET A 159 18.56 32.39 -19.53
N ALA A 160 18.15 31.90 -20.70
CA ALA A 160 18.09 32.67 -21.94
C ALA A 160 16.88 33.60 -22.02
N ALA A 161 15.75 33.22 -21.40
CA ALA A 161 14.54 34.04 -21.34
C ALA A 161 14.69 35.30 -20.45
N GLN A 162 15.71 35.36 -19.60
CA GLN A 162 16.11 36.53 -18.79
C GLN A 162 15.02 37.15 -17.90
N GLN A 163 13.97 36.40 -17.54
CA GLN A 163 12.87 36.92 -16.72
C GLN A 163 12.90 36.39 -15.29
N PHE A 164 12.65 35.08 -15.12
CA PHE A 164 12.69 34.38 -13.84
C PHE A 164 13.47 33.09 -14.01
N VAL A 165 14.06 32.61 -12.90
CA VAL A 165 14.75 31.34 -12.85
C VAL A 165 14.19 30.49 -11.72
N THR A 166 14.20 29.17 -11.92
CA THR A 166 13.69 28.21 -10.94
C THR A 166 14.82 27.33 -10.42
N LEU A 167 14.98 27.28 -9.09
CA LEU A 167 15.79 26.25 -8.44
C LEU A 167 14.86 25.12 -7.98
N THR A 168 15.19 23.88 -8.34
CA THR A 168 14.36 22.72 -7.99
C THR A 168 15.10 21.79 -7.03
N CYS A 169 14.55 21.58 -5.85
CA CYS A 169 15.02 20.59 -4.90
C CYS A 169 14.22 19.30 -5.06
N LEU A 170 14.87 18.24 -5.54
CA LEU A 170 14.31 16.89 -5.59
C LEU A 170 14.72 16.14 -4.32
N VAL A 171 13.73 15.68 -3.56
CA VAL A 171 13.92 14.82 -2.40
C VAL A 171 13.31 13.46 -2.72
N LYS A 172 14.10 12.39 -2.72
CA LYS A 172 13.63 11.04 -3.08
C LYS A 172 14.22 9.99 -2.16
N ASP A 173 13.72 8.76 -2.30
CA ASP A 173 14.23 7.60 -1.56
C ASP A 173 14.07 7.75 -0.05
N PHE A 174 12.97 8.33 0.42
CA PHE A 174 12.71 8.46 1.85
C PHE A 174 11.47 7.70 2.30
N ALA A 175 11.48 7.34 3.58
CA ALA A 175 10.35 6.78 4.30
C ALA A 175 10.57 7.06 5.79
N PRO A 176 9.55 7.44 6.57
CA PRO A 176 8.13 7.55 6.21
C PRO A 176 7.79 8.83 5.41
N LYS A 177 6.50 9.06 5.15
CA LYS A 177 6.02 10.15 4.27
C LYS A 177 6.26 11.55 4.87
N GLU A 178 6.28 11.66 6.19
CA GLU A 178 6.40 12.91 6.92
C GLU A 178 7.78 13.53 6.74
N ILE A 179 7.83 14.65 6.03
CA ILE A 179 9.06 15.38 5.71
C ILE A 179 8.77 16.88 5.68
N PHE A 180 9.77 17.71 5.97
CA PHE A 180 9.68 19.14 5.73
C PHE A 180 10.83 19.63 4.86
N VAL A 181 10.55 20.65 4.04
CA VAL A 181 11.52 21.30 3.15
C VAL A 181 11.37 22.81 3.27
N GLN A 182 12.50 23.48 3.49
CA GLN A 182 12.62 24.93 3.57
C GLN A 182 13.78 25.42 2.71
N TRP A 183 13.75 26.70 2.36
CA TRP A 183 14.84 27.35 1.63
C TRP A 183 15.52 28.43 2.47
N THR A 184 16.83 28.55 2.29
CA THR A 184 17.61 29.65 2.87
C THR A 184 18.43 30.36 1.79
N VAL A 185 18.66 31.65 1.98
CA VAL A 185 19.60 32.46 1.19
C VAL A 185 20.68 33.01 2.12
N ASN A 186 21.94 32.66 1.88
CA ASN A 186 23.06 32.96 2.79
C ASN A 186 22.73 32.59 4.25
N ASP A 187 22.20 31.38 4.44
CA ASP A 187 21.76 30.82 5.72
C ASP A 187 20.61 31.57 6.43
N GLN A 188 19.98 32.54 5.76
CA GLN A 188 18.76 33.21 6.24
C GLN A 188 17.51 32.59 5.62
N LEU A 189 16.46 32.41 6.42
CA LEU A 189 15.21 31.79 5.98
C LEU A 189 14.53 32.60 4.88
N ILE A 190 14.13 31.93 3.80
CA ILE A 190 13.30 32.50 2.74
C ILE A 190 11.82 32.34 3.12
N ASP A 191 11.03 33.39 2.87
CA ASP A 191 9.59 33.38 3.06
C ASP A 191 8.92 32.22 2.31
N ALA A 192 8.02 31.50 2.99
CA ALA A 192 7.28 30.35 2.44
C ALA A 192 6.48 30.70 1.17
N ASN A 193 6.13 31.96 0.96
CA ASN A 193 5.39 32.42 -0.23
C ASN A 193 6.26 32.48 -1.50
N LYS A 194 7.59 32.37 -1.39
CA LYS A 194 8.51 32.42 -2.54
C LYS A 194 8.82 31.06 -3.16
N TYR A 195 8.44 29.96 -2.50
CA TYR A 195 8.66 28.61 -3.00
C TYR A 195 7.41 27.76 -2.85
N ARG A 196 7.35 26.68 -3.64
CA ARG A 196 6.24 25.74 -3.63
C ARG A 196 6.74 24.33 -3.40
N ASN A 197 6.27 23.70 -2.33
CA ASN A 197 6.44 22.27 -2.08
C ASN A 197 5.29 21.51 -2.77
N THR A 198 5.60 20.43 -3.48
CA THR A 198 4.57 19.51 -4.00
C THR A 198 4.05 18.61 -2.88
N GLU A 199 2.94 17.92 -3.14
CA GLU A 199 2.57 16.77 -2.34
C GLU A 199 3.66 15.68 -2.45
N VAL A 200 3.73 14.83 -1.42
CA VAL A 200 4.63 13.67 -1.39
C VAL A 200 4.02 12.54 -2.20
N MET A 201 4.76 12.07 -3.19
CA MET A 201 4.41 11.00 -4.12
C MET A 201 5.03 9.67 -3.68
N ALA A 202 4.34 8.56 -3.92
CA ALA A 202 4.87 7.22 -3.71
C ALA A 202 5.52 6.72 -5.01
N ASP A 203 6.78 6.30 -4.94
CA ASP A 203 7.59 5.87 -6.09
C ASP A 203 7.48 4.34 -6.34
N SER A 204 7.12 3.57 -5.32
CA SER A 204 7.06 2.09 -5.38
C SER A 204 6.11 1.49 -4.36
N GLU A 205 5.76 0.21 -4.52
CA GLU A 205 5.01 -0.57 -3.53
C GLU A 205 5.79 -0.72 -2.19
N ASP A 206 7.13 -0.61 -2.23
CA ASP A 206 8.02 -0.65 -1.05
C ASP A 206 8.00 0.62 -0.15
N LEU A 207 6.94 1.43 -0.21
CA LEU A 207 6.78 2.65 0.60
C LEU A 207 7.93 3.68 0.45
N ASN A 208 8.54 3.77 -0.73
CA ASN A 208 9.49 4.85 -1.04
C ASN A 208 8.74 6.11 -1.48
N TYR A 209 9.13 7.26 -0.95
CA TYR A 209 8.52 8.53 -1.26
C TYR A 209 9.48 9.50 -1.97
N SER A 210 8.89 10.41 -2.75
CA SER A 210 9.55 11.54 -3.38
C SER A 210 8.71 12.81 -3.31
N MET A 211 9.37 13.98 -3.35
CA MET A 211 8.73 15.28 -3.51
C MET A 211 9.67 16.29 -4.16
N TYR A 212 9.08 17.38 -4.67
CA TYR A 212 9.81 18.50 -5.26
C TYR A 212 9.51 19.78 -4.49
N SER A 213 10.52 20.62 -4.33
CA SER A 213 10.36 22.01 -3.89
C SER A 213 10.94 22.94 -4.95
N MET A 214 10.16 23.93 -5.38
CA MET A 214 10.54 24.86 -6.45
C MET A 214 10.62 26.28 -5.88
N LEU A 215 11.81 26.89 -5.95
CA LEU A 215 12.04 28.29 -5.57
C LEU A 215 12.20 29.13 -6.83
N THR A 216 11.32 30.12 -7.00
CA THR A 216 11.36 31.03 -8.15
C THR A 216 12.01 32.35 -7.76
N LEU A 217 12.99 32.78 -8.54
CA LEU A 217 13.79 33.98 -8.30
C LEU A 217 13.77 34.88 -9.53
N SER A 218 13.93 36.19 -9.32
CA SER A 218 14.28 37.08 -10.41
C SER A 218 15.72 36.81 -10.90
N VAL A 219 15.97 37.09 -12.17
CA VAL A 219 17.33 36.98 -12.73
C VAL A 219 18.33 37.89 -12.01
N ASP A 220 17.89 39.05 -11.52
CA ASP A 220 18.74 39.96 -10.74
C ASP A 220 19.14 39.36 -9.38
N GLU A 221 18.21 38.75 -8.65
CA GLU A 221 18.49 38.04 -7.39
C GLU A 221 19.49 36.89 -7.61
N TRP A 222 19.36 36.15 -8.70
CA TRP A 222 20.30 35.08 -9.07
C TRP A 222 21.68 35.62 -9.49
N ASN A 223 21.70 36.72 -10.24
CA ASN A 223 22.93 37.35 -10.74
C ASN A 223 23.80 37.94 -9.64
N ARG A 224 23.21 38.32 -8.50
CA ARG A 224 23.92 38.78 -7.29
C ARG A 224 24.73 37.68 -6.59
N ARG A 225 24.62 36.42 -7.06
CA ARG A 225 25.38 35.24 -6.59
C ARG A 225 25.28 34.91 -5.08
N PRO A 226 24.13 35.08 -4.42
CA PRO A 226 24.00 34.52 -3.07
C PRO A 226 24.00 32.99 -3.13
N SER A 227 24.19 32.36 -1.97
CA SER A 227 24.10 30.92 -1.81
C SER A 227 22.69 30.53 -1.42
N TYR A 228 22.01 29.78 -2.28
CA TYR A 228 20.68 29.24 -1.99
C TYR A 228 20.80 27.80 -1.52
N SER A 229 20.12 27.48 -0.43
CA SER A 229 20.13 26.13 0.13
C SER A 229 18.73 25.57 0.27
N CYS A 230 18.56 24.31 -0.14
CA CYS A 230 17.41 23.48 0.21
C CYS A 230 17.73 22.73 1.50
N VAL A 231 16.93 22.96 2.55
CA VAL A 231 17.09 22.38 3.88
C VAL A 231 15.95 21.38 4.10
N VAL A 232 16.30 20.12 4.33
CA VAL A 232 15.37 19.01 4.46
C VAL A 232 15.43 18.45 5.87
N GLY A 233 14.28 18.27 6.49
CA GLY A 233 14.09 17.65 7.78
C GLY A 233 13.25 16.38 7.70
N HIS A 234 13.70 15.31 8.37
CA HIS A 234 13.07 14.00 8.33
C HIS A 234 13.41 13.21 9.60
N GLU A 235 12.53 12.30 10.02
CA GLU A 235 12.66 11.58 11.30
C GLU A 235 13.91 10.68 11.39
N THR A 236 14.51 10.30 10.25
CA THR A 236 15.79 9.57 10.24
C THR A 236 16.95 10.38 10.81
N PHE A 237 16.77 11.69 10.99
CA PHE A 237 17.76 12.58 11.59
C PHE A 237 17.06 13.63 12.47
N PRO A 238 16.50 13.25 13.63
CA PRO A 238 15.59 14.08 14.42
C PRO A 238 16.24 15.33 15.04
N LEU A 239 17.57 15.43 15.02
CA LEU A 239 18.36 16.57 15.55
C LEU A 239 19.27 17.21 14.50
N LYS A 240 19.10 16.88 13.22
CA LYS A 240 19.90 17.41 12.12
C LYS A 240 19.01 17.74 10.92
N THR A 241 19.58 18.38 9.92
CA THR A 241 18.96 18.58 8.62
C THR A 241 19.93 18.16 7.52
N LEU A 242 19.38 17.77 6.36
CA LEU A 242 20.16 17.60 5.15
C LEU A 242 20.06 18.88 4.32
N THR A 243 21.21 19.48 4.02
CA THR A 243 21.29 20.73 3.28
C THR A 243 22.05 20.55 1.99
N ARG A 244 21.47 21.03 0.88
CA ARG A 244 22.16 21.17 -0.41
C ARG A 244 22.19 22.62 -0.80
N THR A 245 23.34 23.10 -1.26
CA THR A 245 23.58 24.52 -1.54
C THR A 245 24.10 24.70 -2.96
N VAL A 246 23.58 25.71 -3.65
CA VAL A 246 24.04 26.14 -4.98
C VAL A 246 24.18 27.64 -5.03
N ASN A 247 25.04 28.11 -5.93
CA ASN A 247 25.10 29.49 -6.38
C ASN A 247 25.31 29.53 -7.89
N LYS A 248 25.31 30.73 -8.47
CA LYS A 248 25.52 30.90 -9.91
C LYS A 248 26.84 30.30 -10.43
N SER A 249 27.88 30.23 -9.59
CA SER A 249 29.16 29.58 -9.95
C SER A 249 29.12 28.06 -9.87
N SER A 250 28.19 27.46 -9.12
CA SER A 250 27.99 26.00 -9.08
C SER A 250 27.61 25.42 -10.46
N GLY A 251 27.08 26.26 -11.36
CA GLY A 251 26.81 25.91 -12.76
C GLY A 251 28.00 26.07 -13.72
N LYS A 252 29.15 26.59 -13.26
CA LYS A 252 30.39 26.45 -14.04
C LYS A 252 30.85 25.00 -13.92
N PRO A 253 30.98 24.24 -15.01
CA PRO A 253 31.34 22.83 -14.94
C PRO A 253 32.73 22.70 -14.32
N SER A 254 32.78 22.40 -13.03
CA SER A 254 33.90 21.69 -12.42
C SER A 254 33.66 20.24 -12.79
N PHE A 255 34.34 19.75 -13.84
CA PHE A 255 34.28 18.37 -14.36
C PHE A 255 32.97 17.63 -14.01
N VAL A 256 31.92 17.90 -14.77
CA VAL A 256 30.57 17.34 -14.56
C VAL A 256 30.68 15.82 -14.41
N ASN A 257 30.18 15.30 -13.28
CA ASN A 257 30.02 13.88 -13.08
C ASN A 257 28.91 13.40 -14.04
N LEU A 258 29.29 12.78 -15.17
CA LEU A 258 28.40 12.38 -16.27
C LEU A 258 27.17 11.57 -15.83
N ALA A 259 27.23 10.92 -14.66
CA ALA A 259 26.16 10.11 -14.12
C ALA A 259 24.82 10.86 -13.90
N LEU A 260 24.85 12.17 -13.58
CA LEU A 260 23.61 12.92 -13.32
C LEU A 260 22.89 13.34 -14.62
N VAL A 261 23.66 13.67 -15.67
CA VAL A 261 23.13 14.10 -16.97
C VAL A 261 22.49 12.94 -17.73
N LEU A 262 22.98 11.72 -17.50
CA LEU A 262 22.44 10.50 -18.10
C LEU A 262 21.06 10.12 -17.53
N MET A 263 20.75 10.42 -16.27
CA MET A 263 19.42 10.12 -15.71
C MET A 263 18.30 10.95 -16.36
N ASP A 264 18.57 12.22 -16.64
CA ASP A 264 17.58 13.16 -17.21
C ASP A 264 17.30 12.89 -18.70
N THR A 265 18.31 12.37 -19.41
CA THR A 265 18.15 11.92 -20.80
C THR A 265 17.47 10.55 -20.90
N VAL A 266 17.82 9.60 -20.02
CA VAL A 266 17.22 8.26 -19.96
C VAL A 266 15.73 8.34 -19.62
N LEU A 267 15.33 9.15 -18.63
CA LEU A 267 13.92 9.35 -18.27
C LEU A 267 13.08 9.97 -19.41
N ARG A 268 13.67 10.82 -20.26
CA ARG A 268 12.97 11.40 -21.43
C ARG A 268 12.88 10.44 -22.62
N SER A 269 13.86 9.57 -22.83
CA SER A 269 13.84 8.60 -23.94
C SER A 269 12.99 7.37 -23.67
N ASP A 270 12.88 6.92 -22.41
CA ASP A 270 12.18 5.67 -22.09
C ASP A 270 10.66 5.79 -22.16
N VAL A 271 10.06 6.96 -21.87
CA VAL A 271 8.59 7.13 -21.94
C VAL A 271 8.04 6.99 -23.37
N LYS A 272 8.84 7.34 -24.39
CA LYS A 272 8.44 7.18 -25.80
C LYS A 272 8.62 5.75 -26.29
N LEU A 273 9.71 5.08 -25.87
CA LEU A 273 10.00 3.70 -26.26
C LEU A 273 9.05 2.71 -25.58
N PHE A 274 8.72 2.93 -24.30
CA PHE A 274 7.80 2.09 -23.53
C PHE A 274 6.36 2.10 -24.09
N LYS A 275 5.89 3.25 -24.59
CA LYS A 275 4.57 3.37 -25.26
C LYS A 275 4.52 2.66 -26.62
N GLN A 276 5.65 2.55 -27.31
CA GLN A 276 5.72 1.91 -28.64
C GLN A 276 5.89 0.39 -28.54
N ILE A 277 6.48 -0.11 -27.45
CA ILE A 277 6.58 -1.55 -27.17
C ILE A 277 5.24 -2.10 -26.65
N PHE A 278 4.52 -1.37 -25.78
CA PHE A 278 3.24 -1.84 -25.24
C PHE A 278 2.06 -1.83 -26.23
N SER A 279 2.15 -1.10 -27.35
CA SER A 279 1.13 -1.19 -28.41
C SER A 279 1.32 -2.39 -29.34
N SER A 280 2.49 -3.05 -29.30
CA SER A 280 2.82 -4.18 -30.18
C SER A 280 2.75 -5.56 -29.52
N VAL A 281 2.66 -5.64 -28.19
CA VAL A 281 2.59 -6.93 -27.48
C VAL A 281 1.15 -7.15 -26.99
N ARG A 282 0.30 -7.54 -27.93
CA ARG A 282 -0.91 -8.32 -27.65
C ARG A 282 -0.64 -9.74 -28.13
N THR A 283 -1.11 -10.71 -27.35
CA THR A 283 -1.07 -12.17 -27.51
C THR A 283 0.24 -12.90 -27.20
N ASP A 284 0.09 -13.82 -26.23
CA ASP A 284 0.84 -15.05 -25.93
C ASP A 284 1.96 -15.04 -24.86
N ALA A 285 1.56 -15.62 -23.71
CA ALA A 285 2.28 -16.57 -22.85
C ALA A 285 3.66 -16.22 -22.27
N PHE A 286 3.61 -16.07 -20.94
CA PHE A 286 4.60 -16.44 -19.91
C PHE A 286 5.81 -17.30 -20.31
N PHE A 287 6.96 -16.92 -19.72
CA PHE A 287 8.25 -17.61 -19.51
C PHE A 287 9.42 -17.36 -20.51
N LEU A 288 10.58 -17.02 -19.90
CA LEU A 288 11.98 -16.88 -20.40
C LEU A 288 12.34 -15.51 -21.02
N GLU A 289 13.44 -14.82 -20.70
CA GLU A 289 14.50 -14.96 -19.68
C GLU A 289 15.39 -13.68 -19.75
N GLU A 290 16.00 -13.26 -18.65
CA GLU A 290 16.89 -12.08 -18.46
C GLU A 290 18.09 -11.96 -19.42
N LYS A 291 18.32 -12.93 -20.32
CA LYS A 291 19.48 -12.97 -21.22
C LYS A 291 19.43 -11.98 -22.39
N LEU A 292 18.25 -11.52 -22.81
CA LEU A 292 18.12 -10.57 -23.91
C LEU A 292 18.58 -9.14 -23.53
N ILE A 293 18.37 -8.74 -22.28
CA ILE A 293 18.76 -7.42 -21.78
C ILE A 293 20.29 -7.31 -21.72
N LEU A 294 20.99 -8.35 -21.24
CA LEU A 294 22.45 -8.36 -21.17
C LEU A 294 23.14 -8.44 -22.56
N SER A 295 22.49 -9.06 -23.55
CA SER A 295 22.98 -9.10 -24.93
C SER A 295 22.91 -7.71 -25.60
N TYR A 296 21.86 -6.94 -25.31
CA TYR A 296 21.69 -5.57 -25.78
C TYR A 296 22.82 -4.65 -25.26
N TYR A 297 23.11 -4.69 -23.95
CA TYR A 297 24.16 -3.87 -23.33
C TYR A 297 25.58 -4.20 -23.83
N ARG A 298 25.88 -5.46 -24.18
CA ARG A 298 27.20 -5.84 -24.71
C ARG A 298 27.45 -5.36 -26.15
N SER A 299 26.40 -5.10 -26.93
CA SER A 299 26.56 -4.70 -28.33
C SER A 299 26.75 -3.19 -28.54
N HIS A 300 26.27 -2.36 -27.60
CA HIS A 300 26.18 -0.89 -27.78
C HIS A 300 27.23 -0.07 -27.03
N PHE A 301 28.01 -0.68 -26.13
CA PHE A 301 29.13 -0.02 -25.44
C PHE A 301 30.46 -0.67 -25.81
N ARG A 302 30.98 -0.34 -27.00
CA ARG A 302 32.43 -0.45 -27.28
C ARG A 302 33.14 0.71 -26.58
N ILE A 303 33.72 0.42 -25.43
CA ILE A 303 34.64 1.33 -24.73
C ILE A 303 35.95 1.33 -25.53
N TYR A 304 36.27 2.45 -26.18
CA TYR A 304 37.62 2.72 -26.66
C TYR A 304 38.48 3.11 -25.45
N THR A 305 39.54 2.33 -25.20
CA THR A 305 40.69 2.71 -24.37
C THR A 305 41.50 3.82 -25.02
#